data_AF-A0A382CME0-F1
#
_entry.id   AF-A0A382CME0-F1
#
_cell.length_a   1.000
_cell.length_b   1.000
_cell.length_c   1.000
_cell.angle_alpha   90.00
_cell.angle_beta   90.00
_cell.angle_gamma   90.00
#
_symmetry.space_group_name_H-M   'P 1'
#
loop_
_entity.id
_entity.type
_entity.pdbx_description
1 polymer ?
#
loop_
_entity_poly.entity_id
_entity_poly.type
_entity_poly.pdbx_seq_one_letter_code
_entity_poly.pdbx_strand_id
1 'polypeptide(L)'
;VTDTGLKELAELKQLESLSLKYTEITDAGLKEVAKMEKLTNLSLYGCKQLTDAGLEEVTKMKQLTYLDLYETQVTEAGVTQLSKTLPKCNIHSHPKKMVKKPTETETKVPSDNLVAYYPFNGNARDESGHGHDGTVIGARLTADRHGNADSAYQFKLGDHIKIKGLMGKPKNLTLSAWFKLEGPQGRMGSEIISLGDMAVLRADNKSRNTQRVGTGGVFSGGQRFLIYTMAKANYTGTGWHQVVFTFDDEADKQVTYVDGEQMVSKKNPKSIVYEGGGTDTFIGVHGKTERQNWRSQGKIDGIRVYDRALTAAEVKALFQSEKPAFPLQAN
;
A
#
# COMPACT_ATOMS: atom_id res chain seq x y z
N VAL A 1 8.02 16.39 33.10
CA VAL A 1 8.77 15.10 33.06
C VAL A 1 8.69 14.58 31.63
N THR A 2 9.81 14.10 31.07
CA THR A 2 9.91 13.49 29.74
C THR A 2 10.31 12.02 29.87
N ASP A 3 10.26 11.25 28.78
CA ASP A 3 10.72 9.85 28.77
C ASP A 3 12.16 9.70 29.26
N THR A 4 13.04 10.64 28.91
CA THR A 4 14.41 10.69 29.43
C THR A 4 14.42 10.91 30.94
N GLY A 5 13.61 11.85 31.45
CA GLY A 5 13.49 12.10 32.89
C GLY A 5 12.90 10.92 33.67
N LEU A 6 12.08 10.07 33.04
CA LEU A 6 11.56 8.86 33.68
C LEU A 6 12.65 7.82 33.96
N LYS A 7 13.74 7.79 33.17
CA LYS A 7 14.89 6.92 33.45
C LYS A 7 15.55 7.27 34.78
N GLU A 8 15.68 8.55 35.08
CA GLU A 8 16.24 9.01 36.34
C GLU A 8 15.28 8.74 37.51
N LEU A 9 13.97 8.96 37.30
CA LEU A 9 12.96 8.66 38.31
C LEU A 9 12.86 7.16 38.62
N ALA A 10 13.13 6.28 37.65
CA ALA A 10 13.11 4.83 37.85
C ALA A 10 14.18 4.33 38.84
N GLU A 11 15.15 5.16 39.19
CA GLU A 11 16.13 4.86 40.25
C GLU A 11 15.58 5.04 41.67
N LEU A 12 14.41 5.66 41.83
CA LEU A 12 13.70 5.76 43.10
C LEU A 12 12.98 4.44 43.41
N LYS A 13 13.74 3.39 43.77
CA LYS A 13 13.25 2.02 43.98
C LYS A 13 12.21 1.86 45.10
N GLN A 14 12.01 2.90 45.91
CA GLN A 14 11.02 2.93 47.00
C GLN A 14 9.76 3.75 46.66
N LEU A 15 9.63 4.24 45.43
CA LEU A 15 8.50 5.07 45.04
C LEU A 15 7.21 4.22 44.95
N GLU A 16 6.22 4.58 45.75
CA GLU A 16 4.91 3.89 45.79
C GLU A 16 3.83 4.65 45.00
N SER A 17 3.98 5.97 44.85
CA SER A 17 3.02 6.83 44.15
C SER A 17 3.70 7.78 43.18
N LEU A 18 3.21 7.80 41.93
CA LEU A 18 3.73 8.64 40.87
C LEU A 18 2.58 9.27 40.08
N SER A 19 2.65 10.59 39.93
CA SER A 19 1.72 11.38 39.13
C SER A 19 2.46 12.01 37.96
N LEU A 20 2.06 11.64 36.74
CA LEU A 20 2.59 12.15 35.48
C LEU A 20 1.53 12.98 34.73
N LYS A 21 0.55 13.53 35.45
CA LYS A 21 -0.58 14.24 34.85
C LYS A 21 -0.12 15.32 33.86
N TYR A 22 -0.76 15.37 32.69
CA TYR A 22 -0.50 16.34 31.63
C TYR A 22 0.97 16.43 31.19
N THR A 23 1.71 15.32 31.23
CA THR A 23 3.05 15.25 30.68
C THR A 23 3.06 14.71 29.24
N GLU A 24 4.15 14.96 28.52
CA GLU A 24 4.36 14.51 27.13
C GLU A 24 5.08 13.17 27.04
N ILE A 25 4.93 12.32 28.05
CA ILE A 25 5.51 10.97 28.05
C ILE A 25 4.84 10.10 26.99
N THR A 26 5.61 9.18 26.42
CA THR A 26 5.13 8.24 25.40
C THR A 26 5.09 6.81 25.91
N ASP A 27 4.63 5.87 25.07
CA ASP A 27 4.67 4.43 25.37
C ASP A 27 6.09 3.95 25.71
N ALA A 28 7.13 4.62 25.21
CA ALA A 28 8.52 4.33 25.58
C ALA A 28 8.83 4.73 27.03
N GLY A 29 8.25 5.82 27.54
CA GLY A 29 8.36 6.22 28.93
C GLY A 29 7.74 5.22 29.91
N LEU A 30 6.63 4.57 29.53
CA LEU A 30 5.99 3.54 30.37
C LEU A 30 6.88 2.32 30.61
N LYS A 31 7.82 2.00 29.69
CA LYS A 31 8.84 0.96 29.92
C LYS A 31 9.74 1.28 31.11
N GLU A 32 10.03 2.55 31.32
CA GLU A 32 10.85 3.00 32.46
C GLU A 32 10.05 3.00 33.75
N VAL A 33 8.78 3.44 33.71
CA VAL A 33 7.87 3.37 34.86
C VAL A 33 7.67 1.93 35.34
N ALA A 34 7.60 0.96 34.42
CA ALA A 34 7.45 -0.45 34.75
C ALA A 34 8.62 -1.04 35.59
N LYS A 35 9.77 -0.36 35.62
CA LYS A 35 10.92 -0.74 36.47
C LYS A 35 10.74 -0.36 37.94
N MET A 36 9.72 0.44 38.28
CA MET A 36 9.42 0.86 39.65
C MET A 36 8.59 -0.22 40.36
N GLU A 37 9.26 -1.27 40.84
CA GLU A 37 8.63 -2.49 41.38
C GLU A 37 7.74 -2.27 42.62
N LYS A 38 7.90 -1.15 43.32
CA LYS A 38 7.07 -0.78 44.49
C LYS A 38 5.91 0.15 44.16
N LEU A 39 5.75 0.57 42.91
CA LEU A 39 4.73 1.55 42.53
C LEU A 39 3.32 0.94 42.61
N THR A 40 2.50 1.41 43.53
CA THR A 40 1.11 0.97 43.72
C THR A 40 0.10 1.94 43.13
N ASN A 41 0.46 3.23 43.02
CA ASN A 41 -0.41 4.30 42.53
C ASN A 41 0.23 5.04 41.37
N LEU A 42 -0.39 4.97 40.19
CA LEU A 42 0.08 5.65 38.99
C LEU A 42 -1.03 6.51 38.37
N SER A 43 -0.78 7.80 38.19
CA SER A 43 -1.68 8.68 37.44
C SER A 43 -1.03 9.14 36.13
N LEU A 44 -1.67 8.78 35.02
CA LEU A 44 -1.31 9.13 33.65
C LEU A 44 -2.33 10.08 33.02
N TYR A 45 -3.16 10.71 33.85
CA TYR A 45 -4.23 11.62 33.45
C TYR A 45 -3.71 12.67 32.45
N GLY A 46 -4.32 12.77 31.28
CA GLY A 46 -3.95 13.77 30.28
C GLY A 46 -2.62 13.53 29.56
N CYS A 47 -2.01 12.35 29.68
CA CYS A 47 -0.84 11.96 28.87
C CYS A 47 -1.29 11.53 27.48
N LYS A 48 -1.43 12.50 26.58
CA LYS A 48 -2.08 12.34 25.26
C LYS A 48 -1.28 11.51 24.23
N GLN A 49 -0.05 11.12 24.53
CA GLN A 49 0.78 10.30 23.63
C GLN A 49 0.77 8.81 24.02
N LEU A 50 0.05 8.43 25.08
CA LEU A 50 -0.06 7.05 25.53
C LEU A 50 -1.17 6.31 24.80
N THR A 51 -0.84 5.12 24.29
CA THR A 51 -1.74 4.24 23.54
C THR A 51 -1.86 2.85 24.19
N ASP A 52 -2.66 1.97 23.60
CA ASP A 52 -2.79 0.58 24.07
C ASP A 52 -1.43 -0.16 24.05
N ALA A 53 -0.50 0.22 23.16
CA ALA A 53 0.83 -0.38 23.11
C ALA A 53 1.65 -0.10 24.37
N GLY A 54 1.52 1.09 24.96
CA GLY A 54 2.17 1.43 26.22
C GLY A 54 1.65 0.63 27.42
N LEU A 55 0.40 0.15 27.35
CA LEU A 55 -0.20 -0.63 28.44
C LEU A 55 0.37 -2.05 28.55
N GLU A 56 1.01 -2.59 27.51
CA GLU A 56 1.63 -3.92 27.56
C GLU A 56 2.64 -4.02 28.72
N GLU A 57 3.39 -2.95 28.97
CA GLU A 57 4.36 -2.86 30.07
C GLU A 57 3.66 -2.73 31.42
N VAL A 58 2.59 -1.94 31.48
CA VAL A 58 1.79 -1.75 32.71
C VAL A 58 1.17 -3.08 33.15
N THR A 59 0.83 -3.99 32.23
CA THR A 59 0.32 -5.33 32.58
C THR A 59 1.30 -6.14 33.44
N LYS A 60 2.60 -5.81 33.42
CA LYS A 60 3.64 -6.49 34.21
C LYS A 60 3.69 -5.99 35.66
N MET A 61 3.12 -4.82 35.94
CA MET A 61 3.13 -4.17 37.26
C MET A 61 1.99 -4.72 38.16
N LYS A 62 2.11 -6.00 38.56
CA LYS A 62 1.07 -6.74 39.31
C LYS A 62 0.75 -6.14 40.69
N GLN A 63 1.60 -5.26 41.20
CA GLN A 63 1.45 -4.55 42.46
C GLN A 63 0.56 -3.29 42.36
N LEU A 64 0.24 -2.79 41.16
CA LEU A 64 -0.59 -1.60 41.00
C LEU A 64 -1.99 -1.82 41.58
N THR A 65 -2.40 -0.93 42.48
CA THR A 65 -3.73 -0.89 43.09
C THR A 65 -4.58 0.25 42.55
N TYR A 66 -3.96 1.28 41.98
CA TYR A 66 -4.65 2.41 41.35
C TYR A 66 -3.94 2.86 40.08
N LEU A 67 -4.71 3.01 39.00
CA LEU A 67 -4.24 3.52 37.73
C LEU A 67 -5.25 4.50 37.12
N ASP A 68 -4.82 5.73 36.83
CA ASP A 68 -5.65 6.74 36.16
C ASP A 68 -5.20 6.97 34.73
N LEU A 69 -6.06 6.64 33.77
CA LEU A 69 -5.85 6.72 32.31
C LEU A 69 -6.77 7.75 31.64
N TYR A 70 -7.45 8.59 32.40
CA TYR A 70 -8.37 9.58 31.83
C TYR A 70 -7.62 10.55 30.90
N GLU A 71 -8.28 11.02 29.83
CA GLU A 71 -7.67 11.92 28.83
C GLU A 71 -6.39 11.39 28.13
N THR A 72 -6.19 10.06 28.09
CA THR A 72 -5.17 9.40 27.24
C THR A 72 -5.74 8.98 25.87
N GLN A 73 -4.93 8.35 25.01
CA GLN A 73 -5.39 7.75 23.75
C GLN A 73 -5.72 6.25 23.88
N VAL A 74 -5.69 5.71 25.10
CA VAL A 74 -6.04 4.32 25.39
C VAL A 74 -7.50 4.04 25.02
N THR A 75 -7.74 2.89 24.40
CA THR A 75 -9.05 2.44 23.95
C THR A 75 -9.74 1.54 24.98
N GLU A 76 -11.03 1.29 24.75
CA GLU A 76 -11.81 0.34 25.56
C GLU A 76 -11.21 -1.08 25.53
N ALA A 77 -10.62 -1.49 24.41
CA ALA A 77 -9.97 -2.79 24.28
C ALA A 77 -8.71 -2.88 25.17
N GLY A 78 -7.87 -1.83 25.16
CA GLY A 78 -6.70 -1.71 26.03
C GLY A 78 -7.08 -1.80 27.51
N VAL A 79 -8.09 -1.02 27.94
CA VAL A 79 -8.59 -1.07 29.34
C VAL A 79 -9.15 -2.45 29.69
N THR A 80 -9.88 -3.10 28.78
CA THR A 80 -10.45 -4.44 29.01
C THR A 80 -9.36 -5.49 29.17
N GLN A 81 -8.29 -5.42 28.39
CA GLN A 81 -7.15 -6.33 28.54
C GLN A 81 -6.40 -6.05 29.84
N LEU A 82 -6.24 -4.78 30.20
CA LEU A 82 -5.58 -4.37 31.43
C LEU A 82 -6.34 -4.83 32.67
N SER A 83 -7.68 -4.72 32.69
CA SER A 83 -8.50 -5.19 33.81
C SER A 83 -8.47 -6.70 33.99
N LYS A 84 -8.35 -7.48 32.90
CA LYS A 84 -8.13 -8.93 32.97
C LYS A 84 -6.77 -9.29 33.57
N THR A 85 -5.73 -8.52 33.25
CA THR A 85 -4.36 -8.82 33.67
C THR A 85 -3.99 -8.25 35.03
N LEU A 86 -4.70 -7.21 35.49
CA LEU A 86 -4.57 -6.55 36.79
C LEU A 86 -5.93 -6.49 37.52
N PRO A 87 -6.53 -7.64 37.87
CA PRO A 87 -7.90 -7.69 38.41
C PRO A 87 -8.08 -7.03 39.79
N LYS A 88 -6.98 -6.71 40.48
CA LYS A 88 -6.98 -6.01 41.77
C LYS A 88 -6.72 -4.50 41.65
N CYS A 89 -6.42 -4.01 40.45
CA CYS A 89 -6.13 -2.60 40.20
C CYS A 89 -7.44 -1.84 39.95
N ASN A 90 -7.66 -0.76 40.69
CA ASN A 90 -8.73 0.19 40.42
C ASN A 90 -8.32 1.06 39.22
N ILE A 91 -8.81 0.71 38.04
CA ILE A 91 -8.51 1.41 36.78
C ILE A 91 -9.56 2.49 36.56
N HIS A 92 -9.16 3.74 36.76
CA HIS A 92 -9.97 4.91 36.45
C HIS A 92 -9.68 5.34 35.01
N SER A 93 -10.68 5.29 34.13
CA SER A 93 -10.51 5.62 32.72
C SER A 93 -11.79 6.17 32.11
N HIS A 94 -11.66 7.03 31.11
CA HIS A 94 -12.74 7.37 30.19
C HIS A 94 -12.26 7.00 28.79
N PRO A 95 -12.23 5.69 28.50
CA PRO A 95 -11.61 5.19 27.29
C PRO A 95 -12.25 5.86 26.10
N LYS A 96 -11.42 6.22 25.11
CA LYS A 96 -11.98 6.68 23.85
C LYS A 96 -12.79 5.52 23.29
N LYS A 97 -14.11 5.70 23.20
CA LYS A 97 -14.94 4.85 22.36
C LYS A 97 -14.30 4.93 20.99
N MET A 98 -13.71 3.82 20.55
CA MET A 98 -13.47 3.66 19.13
C MET A 98 -14.86 3.78 18.52
N VAL A 99 -15.16 4.92 17.89
CA VAL A 99 -16.19 4.91 16.86
C VAL A 99 -15.72 3.81 15.94
N LYS A 100 -16.43 2.68 15.94
CA LYS A 100 -16.24 1.63 14.95
C LYS A 100 -16.49 2.33 13.62
N LYS A 101 -15.42 2.83 13.01
CA LYS A 101 -15.33 3.01 11.57
C LYS A 101 -15.88 1.69 11.02
N PRO A 102 -16.90 1.73 10.12
CA PRO A 102 -17.66 0.55 9.74
C PRO A 102 -16.68 -0.59 9.50
N THR A 103 -16.90 -1.69 10.21
CA THR A 103 -16.10 -2.92 10.24
C THR A 103 -15.20 -3.00 9.01
N GLU A 104 -13.92 -2.65 9.16
CA GLU A 104 -12.89 -3.18 8.27
C GLU A 104 -12.91 -4.67 8.59
N THR A 105 -13.74 -5.43 7.87
CA THR A 105 -13.39 -6.81 7.49
C THR A 105 -11.90 -6.81 7.28
N GLU A 106 -11.13 -7.71 7.90
CA GLU A 106 -9.76 -7.97 7.48
C GLU A 106 -9.80 -8.06 5.96
N THR A 107 -9.41 -6.98 5.30
CA THR A 107 -9.50 -6.85 3.86
C THR A 107 -8.33 -7.65 3.36
N LYS A 108 -8.53 -8.97 3.29
CA LYS A 108 -7.54 -9.92 2.83
C LYS A 108 -7.13 -9.44 1.45
N VAL A 109 -5.82 -9.21 1.30
CA VAL A 109 -5.24 -8.87 0.00
C VAL A 109 -5.65 -9.98 -0.96
N PRO A 110 -6.28 -9.65 -2.11
CA PRO A 110 -6.70 -10.67 -3.06
C PRO A 110 -5.48 -11.48 -3.50
N SER A 111 -5.59 -12.81 -3.43
CA SER A 111 -4.47 -13.75 -3.66
C SER A 111 -4.88 -14.95 -4.51
N ASP A 112 -6.17 -15.24 -4.56
CA ASP A 112 -6.77 -16.16 -5.49
C ASP A 112 -6.53 -15.66 -6.92
N ASN A 113 -6.17 -16.59 -7.81
CA ASN A 113 -6.02 -16.30 -9.24
C ASN A 113 -4.95 -15.22 -9.54
N LEU A 114 -3.96 -15.10 -8.65
CA LEU A 114 -2.76 -14.29 -8.83
C LEU A 114 -1.80 -15.04 -9.77
N VAL A 115 -1.47 -14.42 -10.89
CA VAL A 115 -0.58 -14.97 -11.92
C VAL A 115 0.87 -14.56 -11.69
N ALA A 116 1.10 -13.31 -11.31
CA ALA A 116 2.45 -12.80 -11.06
C ALA A 116 2.44 -11.68 -10.02
N TYR A 117 3.48 -11.61 -9.20
CA TYR A 117 3.69 -10.53 -8.22
C TYR A 117 5.15 -10.11 -8.15
N TYR A 118 5.39 -8.81 -8.36
CA TYR A 118 6.72 -8.19 -8.28
C TYR A 118 6.72 -7.11 -7.20
N PRO A 119 7.07 -7.46 -5.94
CA PRO A 119 7.32 -6.47 -4.89
C PRO A 119 8.69 -5.80 -5.00
N PHE A 120 9.55 -6.30 -5.89
CA PHE A 120 10.89 -5.78 -6.13
C PHE A 120 11.81 -5.71 -4.91
N ASN A 121 11.66 -6.63 -3.95
CA ASN A 121 12.52 -6.77 -2.76
C ASN A 121 13.92 -7.30 -3.11
N GLY A 122 14.76 -6.42 -3.66
CA GLY A 122 16.15 -6.66 -4.03
C GLY A 122 16.36 -7.35 -5.37
N ASN A 123 15.29 -7.70 -6.10
CA ASN A 123 15.38 -8.39 -7.39
C ASN A 123 14.07 -8.24 -8.20
N ALA A 124 14.02 -8.77 -9.42
CA ALA A 124 12.82 -8.75 -10.28
C ALA A 124 12.15 -10.14 -10.41
N ARG A 125 12.21 -10.96 -9.36
CA ARG A 125 11.59 -12.29 -9.33
C ARG A 125 10.09 -12.19 -9.10
N ASP A 126 9.40 -13.20 -9.61
CA ASP A 126 7.98 -13.39 -9.37
C ASP A 126 7.77 -14.07 -8.02
N GLU A 127 7.18 -13.36 -7.07
CA GLU A 127 6.85 -13.86 -5.73
C GLU A 127 5.45 -14.50 -5.64
N SER A 128 4.74 -14.65 -6.77
CA SER A 128 3.49 -15.43 -6.79
C SER A 128 3.73 -16.94 -6.75
N GLY A 129 4.93 -17.39 -7.10
CA GLY A 129 5.31 -18.81 -7.19
C GLY A 129 5.11 -19.46 -8.56
N HIS A 130 4.72 -18.70 -9.60
CA HIS A 130 4.47 -19.24 -10.95
C HIS A 130 5.66 -19.15 -11.91
N GLY A 131 6.79 -18.59 -11.45
CA GLY A 131 8.07 -18.62 -12.18
C GLY A 131 8.15 -17.62 -13.32
N HIS A 132 7.39 -16.52 -13.25
CA HIS A 132 7.45 -15.43 -14.23
C HIS A 132 8.61 -14.45 -13.95
N ASP A 133 9.81 -14.96 -13.67
CA ASP A 133 10.93 -14.12 -13.28
C ASP A 133 11.34 -13.10 -14.37
N GLY A 134 11.61 -11.87 -13.93
CA GLY A 134 12.05 -10.78 -14.77
C GLY A 134 13.56 -10.68 -14.90
N THR A 135 14.03 -10.37 -16.11
CA THR A 135 15.40 -9.96 -16.40
C THR A 135 15.48 -8.44 -16.47
N VAL A 136 16.25 -7.85 -15.56
CA VAL A 136 16.43 -6.39 -15.48
C VAL A 136 17.41 -5.90 -16.55
N ILE A 137 17.01 -4.86 -17.29
CA ILE A 137 17.78 -4.24 -18.35
C ILE A 137 17.83 -2.73 -18.09
N GLY A 138 18.93 -2.25 -17.50
CA GLY A 138 19.20 -0.83 -17.24
C GLY A 138 18.61 -0.27 -15.94
N ALA A 139 17.41 -0.71 -15.54
CA ALA A 139 16.74 -0.25 -14.32
C ALA A 139 17.56 -0.58 -13.06
N ARG A 140 17.42 0.25 -12.01
CA ARG A 140 18.20 0.13 -10.77
C ARG A 140 17.31 0.06 -9.54
N LEU A 141 17.71 -0.74 -8.56
CA LEU A 141 17.04 -0.79 -7.27
C LEU A 141 17.05 0.58 -6.58
N THR A 142 15.98 0.87 -5.85
CA THR A 142 15.75 2.11 -5.11
C THR A 142 14.81 1.85 -3.94
N ALA A 143 14.72 2.81 -3.02
CA ALA A 143 13.68 2.82 -2.01
C ALA A 143 12.26 2.81 -2.60
N ASP A 144 11.37 2.04 -1.96
CA ASP A 144 9.95 1.92 -2.27
C ASP A 144 9.12 3.10 -1.73
N ARG A 145 7.79 2.94 -1.75
CA ARG A 145 6.82 3.91 -1.20
C ARG A 145 6.80 3.99 0.33
N HIS A 146 7.33 2.99 1.02
CA HIS A 146 7.46 2.95 2.48
C HIS A 146 8.84 3.42 2.96
N GLY A 147 9.77 3.68 2.04
CA GLY A 147 11.16 4.07 2.34
C GLY A 147 12.11 2.89 2.54
N ASN A 148 11.66 1.66 2.31
CA ASN A 148 12.51 0.47 2.39
C ASN A 148 13.49 0.49 1.22
N ALA A 149 14.78 0.44 1.51
CA ALA A 149 15.83 0.41 0.49
C ALA A 149 15.70 -0.84 -0.39
N ASP A 150 16.03 -0.69 -1.68
CA ASP A 150 16.06 -1.77 -2.65
C ASP A 150 14.74 -2.57 -2.78
N SER A 151 13.60 -1.94 -2.51
CA SER A 151 12.26 -2.53 -2.62
C SER A 151 11.43 -1.98 -3.79
N ALA A 152 12.06 -1.27 -4.73
CA ALA A 152 11.44 -0.82 -5.97
C ALA A 152 12.51 -0.66 -7.07
N TYR A 153 12.09 -0.48 -8.33
CA TYR A 153 13.00 -0.13 -9.43
C TYR A 153 12.80 1.31 -9.91
N GLN A 154 13.91 2.02 -10.05
CA GLN A 154 14.04 3.27 -10.77
C GLN A 154 14.36 2.99 -12.24
N PHE A 155 13.56 3.57 -13.13
CA PHE A 155 13.69 3.49 -14.58
C PHE A 155 14.11 4.85 -15.13
N LYS A 156 15.02 4.80 -16.11
CA LYS A 156 15.27 5.86 -17.10
C LYS A 156 14.63 5.45 -18.43
N LEU A 157 14.50 6.41 -19.36
CA LEU A 157 13.90 6.14 -20.66
C LEU A 157 14.62 5.01 -21.41
N GLY A 158 13.91 3.89 -21.60
CA GLY A 158 14.41 2.70 -22.29
C GLY A 158 14.87 1.58 -21.37
N ASP A 159 15.08 1.87 -20.08
CA ASP A 159 15.24 0.83 -19.07
C ASP A 159 13.95 -0.01 -19.01
N HIS A 160 14.10 -1.31 -18.80
CA HIS A 160 12.96 -2.21 -18.71
C HIS A 160 13.30 -3.48 -17.95
N ILE A 161 12.25 -4.20 -17.55
CA ILE A 161 12.36 -5.58 -17.10
C ILE A 161 11.62 -6.43 -18.13
N LYS A 162 12.31 -7.46 -18.64
CA LYS A 162 11.75 -8.42 -19.61
C LYS A 162 11.32 -9.69 -18.88
N ILE A 163 10.09 -10.11 -19.08
CA ILE A 163 9.56 -11.40 -18.61
C ILE A 163 9.20 -12.25 -19.82
N LYS A 164 9.64 -13.51 -19.84
CA LYS A 164 9.42 -14.41 -20.97
C LYS A 164 7.94 -14.78 -21.09
N GLY A 165 7.39 -14.67 -22.31
CA GLY A 165 6.00 -14.99 -22.61
C GLY A 165 5.00 -13.97 -22.08
N LEU A 166 3.71 -14.26 -22.26
CA LEU A 166 2.61 -13.33 -22.00
C LEU A 166 1.96 -13.47 -20.61
N MET A 167 2.50 -14.34 -19.75
CA MET A 167 1.86 -14.72 -18.47
C MET A 167 0.46 -15.33 -18.69
N GLY A 168 0.33 -16.14 -19.74
CA GLY A 168 -0.95 -16.72 -20.16
C GLY A 168 -1.71 -15.80 -21.13
N LYS A 169 -3.00 -16.10 -21.30
CA LYS A 169 -3.95 -15.33 -22.12
C LYS A 169 -5.30 -15.32 -21.41
N PRO A 170 -5.38 -14.71 -20.22
CA PRO A 170 -6.54 -14.89 -19.38
C PRO A 170 -7.74 -14.16 -20.00
N LYS A 171 -8.91 -14.79 -19.88
CA LYS A 171 -10.17 -14.27 -20.41
C LYS A 171 -10.57 -12.99 -19.64
N ASN A 172 -10.47 -13.07 -18.32
CA ASN A 172 -10.60 -11.94 -17.39
C ASN A 172 -9.20 -11.49 -16.95
N LEU A 173 -9.00 -10.22 -16.66
CA LEU A 173 -7.67 -9.69 -16.36
C LEU A 173 -7.73 -8.59 -15.30
N THR A 174 -6.77 -8.62 -14.37
CA THR A 174 -6.41 -7.42 -13.60
C THR A 174 -4.93 -7.14 -13.71
N LEU A 175 -4.58 -5.89 -14.02
CA LEU A 175 -3.23 -5.36 -13.94
C LEU A 175 -3.19 -4.27 -12.86
N SER A 176 -2.28 -4.41 -11.90
CA SER A 176 -2.08 -3.44 -10.81
C SER A 176 -0.61 -3.07 -10.70
N ALA A 177 -0.32 -1.81 -10.36
CA ALA A 177 1.02 -1.37 -10.04
C ALA A 177 1.00 -0.10 -9.18
N TRP A 178 2.05 0.08 -8.39
CA TRP A 178 2.44 1.36 -7.81
C TRP A 178 3.47 2.03 -8.71
N PHE A 179 3.37 3.36 -8.85
CA PHE A 179 4.34 4.14 -9.60
C PHE A 179 4.57 5.52 -8.97
N LYS A 180 5.75 6.07 -9.22
CA LYS A 180 6.10 7.47 -8.97
C LYS A 180 6.88 7.99 -10.18
N LEU A 181 6.16 8.55 -11.16
CA LEU A 181 6.79 9.04 -12.38
C LEU A 181 7.44 10.41 -12.14
N GLU A 182 8.60 10.62 -12.75
CA GLU A 182 9.38 11.85 -12.61
C GLU A 182 9.93 12.31 -13.98
N GLY A 183 9.81 13.62 -14.24
CA GLY A 183 10.29 14.22 -15.48
C GLY A 183 9.56 13.74 -16.74
N PRO A 184 10.11 14.04 -17.94
CA PRO A 184 9.47 13.69 -19.20
C PRO A 184 9.46 12.18 -19.42
N GLN A 185 8.27 11.64 -19.67
CA GLN A 185 8.07 10.27 -20.14
C GLN A 185 8.35 10.14 -21.63
N GLY A 186 8.22 8.92 -22.17
CA GLY A 186 8.26 8.66 -23.61
C GLY A 186 7.34 9.58 -24.43
N ARG A 187 7.59 9.65 -25.74
CA ARG A 187 6.86 10.54 -26.67
C ARG A 187 5.34 10.38 -26.56
N MET A 188 4.86 9.17 -26.34
CA MET A 188 3.43 8.87 -26.15
C MET A 188 3.03 8.59 -24.70
N GLY A 189 3.96 8.71 -23.75
CA GLY A 189 3.73 8.55 -22.31
C GLY A 189 4.51 7.39 -21.70
N SER A 190 3.95 6.79 -20.65
CA SER A 190 4.54 5.77 -19.79
C SER A 190 3.66 4.52 -19.75
N GLU A 191 4.26 3.37 -20.11
CA GLU A 191 3.63 2.06 -20.04
C GLU A 191 4.31 1.25 -18.95
N ILE A 192 3.55 0.93 -17.90
CA ILE A 192 4.05 0.33 -16.67
C ILE A 192 4.27 -1.16 -16.86
N ILE A 193 3.28 -1.86 -17.40
CA ILE A 193 3.38 -3.27 -17.78
C ILE A 193 2.65 -3.52 -19.09
N SER A 194 3.24 -4.36 -19.94
CA SER A 194 2.78 -4.68 -21.29
C SER A 194 2.79 -6.20 -21.47
N LEU A 195 1.63 -6.85 -21.49
CA LEU A 195 1.52 -8.28 -21.81
C LEU A 195 1.53 -8.40 -23.33
N GLY A 196 2.70 -8.73 -23.88
CA GLY A 196 2.95 -8.60 -25.31
C GLY A 196 2.85 -7.14 -25.70
N ASP A 197 1.99 -6.82 -26.66
CA ASP A 197 1.70 -5.43 -27.06
C ASP A 197 0.19 -5.11 -27.06
N MET A 198 -0.62 -5.98 -26.45
CA MET A 198 -2.07 -6.00 -26.65
C MET A 198 -2.91 -5.89 -25.38
N ALA A 199 -2.35 -6.07 -24.19
CA ALA A 199 -3.00 -5.80 -22.91
C ALA A 199 -2.02 -5.08 -21.98
N VAL A 200 -2.27 -3.80 -21.72
CA VAL A 200 -1.25 -2.92 -21.13
C VAL A 200 -1.84 -2.02 -20.05
N LEU A 201 -1.01 -1.68 -19.08
CA LEU A 201 -1.31 -0.70 -18.03
C LEU A 201 -0.41 0.52 -18.23
N ARG A 202 -1.02 1.70 -18.32
CA ARG A 202 -0.32 2.97 -18.53
C ARG A 202 -0.54 3.92 -17.37
N ALA A 203 0.53 4.60 -16.97
CA ALA A 203 0.49 5.68 -15.97
C ALA A 203 0.50 7.08 -16.62
N ASP A 204 0.83 7.15 -17.91
CA ASP A 204 0.67 8.35 -18.73
C ASP A 204 0.42 7.92 -20.17
N ASN A 205 -0.60 8.47 -20.82
CA ASN A 205 -0.84 8.30 -22.24
C ASN A 205 -1.11 9.66 -22.88
N LYS A 206 -0.27 10.05 -23.82
CA LYS A 206 -0.39 11.29 -24.58
C LYS A 206 -1.14 11.00 -25.88
N SER A 207 -2.18 11.77 -26.15
CA SER A 207 -3.04 11.58 -27.31
C SER A 207 -3.74 12.88 -27.68
N ARG A 208 -3.94 13.13 -28.98
CA ARG A 208 -4.81 14.23 -29.46
C ARG A 208 -6.28 13.98 -29.17
N ASN A 209 -6.69 12.72 -29.04
CA ASN A 209 -8.01 12.35 -28.54
C ASN A 209 -7.98 12.35 -27.01
N THR A 210 -8.67 13.31 -26.40
CA THR A 210 -8.72 13.55 -24.95
C THR A 210 -9.34 12.39 -24.16
N GLN A 211 -10.13 11.52 -24.80
CA GLN A 211 -10.66 10.31 -24.15
C GLN A 211 -9.62 9.21 -23.95
N ARG A 212 -8.44 9.34 -24.57
CA ARG A 212 -7.33 8.39 -24.45
C ARG A 212 -6.22 8.92 -23.54
N VAL A 213 -6.36 10.12 -22.99
CA VAL A 213 -5.28 10.75 -22.21
C VAL A 213 -5.31 10.25 -20.77
N GLY A 214 -4.13 10.11 -20.17
CA GLY A 214 -3.95 9.89 -18.73
C GLY A 214 -3.58 8.45 -18.36
N THR A 215 -4.15 7.96 -17.25
CA THR A 215 -3.74 6.73 -16.55
C THR A 215 -4.79 5.64 -16.71
N GLY A 216 -4.44 4.40 -17.01
CA GLY A 216 -5.39 3.30 -17.09
C GLY A 216 -5.00 2.17 -18.04
N GLY A 217 -5.98 1.33 -18.34
CA GLY A 217 -5.80 0.12 -19.15
C GLY A 217 -6.08 0.34 -20.63
N VAL A 218 -5.29 -0.31 -21.47
CA VAL A 218 -5.53 -0.39 -22.91
C VAL A 218 -5.44 -1.83 -23.35
N PHE A 219 -6.39 -2.27 -24.18
CA PHE A 219 -6.33 -3.61 -24.76
C PHE A 219 -6.78 -3.64 -26.22
N SER A 220 -6.41 -4.70 -26.94
CA SER A 220 -6.86 -4.97 -28.31
C SER A 220 -8.12 -5.83 -28.32
N GLY A 221 -9.15 -5.39 -29.04
CA GLY A 221 -10.34 -6.19 -29.35
C GLY A 221 -10.26 -6.90 -30.71
N GLY A 222 -9.06 -7.02 -31.28
CA GLY A 222 -8.82 -7.56 -32.62
C GLY A 222 -8.93 -6.51 -33.74
N GLN A 223 -8.53 -6.89 -34.96
CA GLN A 223 -8.64 -6.06 -36.19
C GLN A 223 -8.14 -4.61 -36.06
N ARG A 224 -7.08 -4.39 -35.27
CA ARG A 224 -6.47 -3.07 -34.96
C ARG A 224 -7.34 -2.11 -34.12
N PHE A 225 -8.36 -2.62 -33.42
CA PHE A 225 -9.14 -1.83 -32.48
C PHE A 225 -8.53 -1.87 -31.09
N LEU A 226 -7.83 -0.79 -30.72
CA LEU A 226 -7.40 -0.55 -29.35
C LEU A 226 -8.50 0.15 -28.56
N ILE A 227 -8.88 -0.44 -27.44
CA ILE A 227 -9.84 0.09 -26.49
C ILE A 227 -9.09 0.67 -25.30
N TYR A 228 -9.48 1.89 -24.92
CA TYR A 228 -8.82 2.67 -23.88
C TYR A 228 -9.80 2.90 -22.72
N THR A 229 -9.40 2.56 -21.51
CA THR A 229 -10.12 2.89 -20.27
C THR A 229 -9.18 3.75 -19.45
N MET A 230 -9.26 5.07 -19.64
CA MET A 230 -8.27 6.01 -19.10
C MET A 230 -8.94 6.99 -18.15
N ALA A 231 -8.44 7.06 -16.92
CA ALA A 231 -8.61 8.20 -16.05
C ALA A 231 -7.89 9.41 -16.68
N LYS A 232 -8.61 10.50 -16.93
CA LYS A 232 -8.08 11.70 -17.60
C LYS A 232 -7.01 12.47 -16.81
N ALA A 233 -6.64 11.99 -15.63
CA ALA A 233 -5.63 12.57 -14.76
C ALA A 233 -4.22 12.02 -15.07
N ASN A 234 -3.21 12.89 -14.89
CA ASN A 234 -1.79 12.58 -15.02
C ASN A 234 -1.12 12.82 -13.67
N TYR A 235 -0.41 11.83 -13.15
CA TYR A 235 0.17 11.81 -11.81
C TYR A 235 1.71 11.93 -11.84
N THR A 236 2.27 12.43 -12.94
CA THR A 236 3.72 12.64 -13.05
C THR A 236 4.14 13.79 -12.15
N GLY A 237 5.10 13.53 -11.25
CA GLY A 237 5.60 14.52 -10.30
C GLY A 237 4.74 14.70 -9.05
N THR A 238 3.67 13.92 -8.86
CA THR A 238 2.77 14.03 -7.69
C THR A 238 3.02 12.96 -6.63
N GLY A 239 4.14 12.25 -6.71
CA GLY A 239 4.49 11.21 -5.76
C GLY A 239 3.99 9.82 -6.18
N TRP A 240 3.83 8.95 -5.18
CA TRP A 240 3.41 7.57 -5.40
C TRP A 240 1.90 7.48 -5.62
N HIS A 241 1.47 6.68 -6.59
CA HIS A 241 0.08 6.36 -6.84
C HIS A 241 -0.07 4.89 -7.21
N GLN A 242 -1.22 4.32 -6.89
CA GLN A 242 -1.62 3.01 -7.37
C GLN A 242 -2.52 3.18 -8.60
N VAL A 243 -2.27 2.42 -9.66
CA VAL A 243 -3.23 2.25 -10.76
C VAL A 243 -3.62 0.78 -10.89
N VAL A 244 -4.92 0.55 -11.04
CA VAL A 244 -5.46 -0.79 -11.32
C VAL A 244 -6.38 -0.73 -12.53
N PHE A 245 -6.20 -1.67 -13.45
CA PHE A 245 -7.13 -1.92 -14.55
C PHE A 245 -7.73 -3.31 -14.40
N THR A 246 -9.06 -3.40 -14.45
CA THR A 246 -9.79 -4.67 -14.46
C THR A 246 -10.56 -4.82 -15.77
N PHE A 247 -10.63 -6.05 -16.27
CA PHE A 247 -11.39 -6.47 -17.43
C PHE A 247 -12.12 -7.78 -17.09
N ASP A 248 -13.45 -7.71 -17.17
CA ASP A 248 -14.40 -8.79 -16.93
C ASP A 248 -15.15 -9.04 -18.25
N ASP A 249 -14.77 -10.11 -18.94
CA ASP A 249 -15.30 -10.49 -20.25
C ASP A 249 -16.74 -10.98 -20.15
N GLU A 250 -17.08 -11.67 -19.04
CA GLU A 250 -18.44 -12.16 -18.82
C GLU A 250 -19.44 -11.01 -18.58
N ALA A 251 -19.00 -9.97 -17.86
CA ALA A 251 -19.84 -8.82 -17.55
C ALA A 251 -19.77 -7.71 -18.61
N ASP A 252 -19.02 -7.90 -19.70
CA ASP A 252 -18.65 -6.86 -20.67
C ASP A 252 -18.08 -5.61 -19.99
N LYS A 253 -17.34 -5.75 -18.89
CA LYS A 253 -17.03 -4.64 -17.98
C LYS A 253 -15.55 -4.42 -17.85
N GLN A 254 -15.14 -3.16 -17.95
CA GLN A 254 -13.75 -2.76 -17.79
C GLN A 254 -13.66 -1.48 -16.96
N VAL A 255 -12.71 -1.45 -16.04
CA VAL A 255 -12.64 -0.39 -15.03
C VAL A 255 -11.20 0.02 -14.79
N THR A 256 -10.98 1.32 -14.63
CA THR A 256 -9.72 1.86 -14.14
C THR A 256 -9.94 2.51 -12.79
N TYR A 257 -9.09 2.12 -11.84
CA TYR A 257 -9.01 2.66 -10.51
C TYR A 257 -7.68 3.37 -10.32
N VAL A 258 -7.70 4.45 -9.53
CA VAL A 258 -6.49 5.09 -9.04
C VAL A 258 -6.65 5.27 -7.54
N ASP A 259 -5.62 4.90 -6.78
CA ASP A 259 -5.59 5.00 -5.32
C ASP A 259 -6.80 4.37 -4.62
N GLY A 260 -7.22 3.19 -5.11
CA GLY A 260 -8.37 2.45 -4.61
C GLY A 260 -9.74 2.99 -5.02
N GLU A 261 -9.81 4.12 -5.72
CA GLU A 261 -11.06 4.77 -6.15
C GLU A 261 -11.35 4.53 -7.63
N GLN A 262 -12.62 4.30 -7.97
CA GLN A 262 -13.04 4.03 -9.34
C GLN A 262 -13.06 5.32 -10.17
N MET A 263 -12.19 5.42 -11.16
CA MET A 263 -12.07 6.63 -11.99
C MET A 263 -12.94 6.56 -13.25
N VAL A 264 -12.95 5.42 -13.94
CA VAL A 264 -13.70 5.21 -15.18
C VAL A 264 -14.15 3.77 -15.29
N SER A 265 -15.42 3.57 -15.67
CA SER A 265 -15.97 2.26 -16.05
C SER A 265 -16.53 2.34 -17.46
N LYS A 266 -16.36 1.29 -18.25
CA LYS A 266 -16.97 1.14 -19.58
C LYS A 266 -17.64 -0.22 -19.72
N LYS A 267 -18.66 -0.27 -20.57
CA LYS A 267 -19.24 -1.51 -21.06
C LYS A 267 -18.72 -1.78 -22.47
N ASN A 268 -18.20 -2.98 -22.73
CA ASN A 268 -17.64 -3.35 -24.01
C ASN A 268 -17.76 -4.87 -24.25
N PRO A 269 -18.46 -5.30 -25.31
CA PRO A 269 -18.66 -6.72 -25.61
C PRO A 269 -17.48 -7.37 -26.36
N LYS A 270 -16.32 -6.72 -26.38
CA LYS A 270 -15.12 -7.23 -27.07
C LYS A 270 -14.16 -7.84 -26.07
N SER A 271 -13.86 -9.11 -26.26
CA SER A 271 -12.81 -9.83 -25.54
C SER A 271 -11.41 -9.32 -25.89
N ILE A 272 -10.47 -9.52 -24.97
CA ILE A 272 -9.05 -9.23 -25.21
C ILE A 272 -8.51 -10.22 -26.25
N VAL A 273 -7.84 -9.68 -27.26
CA VAL A 273 -7.07 -10.42 -28.26
C VAL A 273 -5.59 -10.21 -27.95
N TYR A 274 -4.90 -11.28 -27.52
CA TYR A 274 -3.49 -11.23 -27.16
C TYR A 274 -2.55 -11.43 -28.35
N GLU A 275 -3.08 -11.86 -29.50
CA GLU A 275 -2.35 -12.05 -30.75
C GLU A 275 -1.89 -10.71 -31.32
N GLY A 276 -0.69 -10.31 -30.91
CA GLY A 276 0.01 -9.13 -31.37
C GLY A 276 1.38 -9.46 -31.96
N GLY A 277 2.25 -8.47 -32.04
CA GLY A 277 3.64 -8.71 -32.47
C GLY A 277 4.63 -8.83 -31.31
N GLY A 278 4.24 -8.42 -30.10
CA GLY A 278 5.02 -8.65 -28.89
C GLY A 278 4.77 -10.05 -28.35
N THR A 279 5.84 -10.80 -28.10
CA THR A 279 5.76 -12.20 -27.63
C THR A 279 6.09 -12.37 -26.15
N ASP A 280 6.62 -11.33 -25.52
CA ASP A 280 7.08 -11.30 -24.14
C ASP A 280 6.40 -10.16 -23.38
N THR A 281 6.39 -10.25 -22.05
CA THR A 281 5.88 -9.20 -21.18
C THR A 281 7.01 -8.25 -20.78
N PHE A 282 6.70 -6.95 -20.74
CA PHE A 282 7.67 -5.92 -20.39
C PHE A 282 7.14 -4.99 -19.32
N ILE A 283 8.03 -4.56 -18.42
CA ILE A 283 7.77 -3.52 -17.42
C ILE A 283 8.62 -2.30 -17.76
N GLY A 284 8.00 -1.11 -17.79
CA GLY A 284 8.65 0.18 -18.05
C GLY A 284 8.76 0.58 -19.53
N VAL A 285 8.45 -0.32 -20.46
CA VAL A 285 8.40 -0.06 -21.91
C VAL A 285 7.26 -0.81 -22.58
N HIS A 286 6.90 -0.39 -23.79
CA HIS A 286 5.98 -1.13 -24.64
C HIS A 286 6.58 -2.46 -25.12
N GLY A 287 5.80 -3.54 -25.16
CA GLY A 287 6.32 -4.85 -25.54
C GLY A 287 6.69 -5.03 -27.02
N LYS A 288 6.44 -4.02 -27.85
CA LYS A 288 7.19 -3.78 -29.10
C LYS A 288 8.32 -2.79 -28.85
N THR A 289 9.42 -3.29 -28.31
CA THR A 289 10.54 -2.47 -27.81
C THR A 289 11.21 -1.59 -28.87
N GLU A 290 11.11 -1.96 -30.15
CA GLU A 290 11.55 -1.14 -31.28
C GLU A 290 10.75 0.17 -31.41
N ARG A 291 9.52 0.21 -30.87
CA ARG A 291 8.67 1.40 -30.83
C ARG A 291 8.94 2.17 -29.55
N GLN A 292 9.83 3.16 -29.64
CA GLN A 292 10.32 3.93 -28.50
C GLN A 292 9.34 5.00 -27.98
N ASN A 293 8.03 4.74 -28.12
CA ASN A 293 6.95 5.70 -27.84
C ASN A 293 6.57 5.75 -26.37
N TRP A 294 6.29 4.60 -25.75
CA TRP A 294 5.91 4.51 -24.34
C TRP A 294 7.09 4.00 -23.53
N ARG A 295 7.62 4.87 -22.68
CA ARG A 295 8.81 4.61 -21.86
C ARG A 295 8.64 5.32 -20.53
N SER A 296 8.83 4.57 -19.46
CA SER A 296 8.70 5.08 -18.11
C SER A 296 10.01 5.73 -17.64
N GLN A 297 9.87 6.86 -16.97
CA GLN A 297 10.94 7.50 -16.21
C GLN A 297 10.41 7.83 -14.82
N GLY A 298 11.06 7.28 -13.80
CA GLY A 298 10.56 7.32 -12.42
C GLY A 298 10.67 5.94 -11.77
N LYS A 299 9.88 5.71 -10.72
CA LYS A 299 9.90 4.47 -9.95
C LYS A 299 8.64 3.65 -10.20
N ILE A 300 8.78 2.34 -10.20
CA ILE A 300 7.68 1.37 -10.32
C ILE A 300 7.87 0.30 -9.25
N ASP A 301 6.76 -0.13 -8.66
CA ASP A 301 6.71 -1.06 -7.53
C ASP A 301 5.38 -1.83 -7.49
N GLY A 302 5.33 -2.95 -6.75
CA GLY A 302 4.11 -3.64 -6.34
C GLY A 302 3.24 -4.15 -7.49
N ILE A 303 3.85 -4.58 -8.60
CA ILE A 303 3.11 -5.01 -9.78
C ILE A 303 2.42 -6.34 -9.52
N ARG A 304 1.13 -6.44 -9.86
CA ARG A 304 0.38 -7.69 -9.83
C ARG A 304 -0.40 -7.92 -11.11
N VAL A 305 -0.46 -9.20 -11.51
CA VAL A 305 -1.28 -9.69 -12.61
C VAL A 305 -2.20 -10.77 -12.06
N TYR A 306 -3.50 -10.67 -12.32
CA TYR A 306 -4.48 -11.68 -11.97
C TYR A 306 -5.20 -12.17 -13.24
N ASP A 307 -5.55 -13.45 -13.31
CA ASP A 307 -6.38 -14.03 -14.39
C ASP A 307 -7.90 -13.91 -14.11
N ARG A 308 -8.26 -12.93 -13.27
CA ARG A 308 -9.63 -12.53 -12.95
C ARG A 308 -9.75 -11.01 -12.85
N ALA A 309 -10.99 -10.53 -12.97
CA ALA A 309 -11.31 -9.15 -12.63
C ALA A 309 -11.47 -9.00 -11.11
N LEU A 310 -10.65 -8.15 -10.49
CA LEU A 310 -10.87 -7.77 -9.10
C LEU A 310 -12.14 -6.91 -8.99
N THR A 311 -12.89 -7.13 -7.91
CA THR A 311 -14.03 -6.28 -7.56
C THR A 311 -13.56 -4.93 -7.00
N ALA A 312 -14.45 -3.93 -6.99
CA ALA A 312 -14.13 -2.62 -6.39
C ALA A 312 -13.71 -2.73 -4.91
N ALA A 313 -14.32 -3.67 -4.16
CA ALA A 313 -13.98 -3.91 -2.77
C ALA A 313 -12.56 -4.49 -2.63
N GLU A 314 -12.17 -5.43 -3.50
CA GLU A 314 -10.83 -6.02 -3.51
C GLU A 314 -9.76 -5.03 -3.97
N VAL A 315 -10.06 -4.16 -4.94
CA VAL A 315 -9.15 -3.09 -5.33
C VAL A 315 -8.93 -2.12 -4.17
N LYS A 316 -10.00 -1.74 -3.46
CA LYS A 316 -9.90 -0.89 -2.28
C LYS A 316 -9.13 -1.57 -1.15
N ALA A 317 -9.37 -2.86 -0.92
CA ALA A 317 -8.62 -3.68 0.03
C ALA A 317 -7.12 -3.68 -0.29
N LEU A 318 -6.77 -3.97 -1.55
CA LEU A 318 -5.38 -3.97 -2.02
C LEU A 318 -4.73 -2.61 -1.79
N PHE A 319 -5.38 -1.52 -2.18
CA PHE A 319 -4.87 -0.16 -1.93
C PHE A 319 -4.63 0.11 -0.45
N GLN A 320 -5.61 -0.17 0.43
CA GLN A 320 -5.47 0.12 1.87
C GLN A 320 -4.36 -0.69 2.53
N SER A 321 -4.15 -1.94 2.09
CA SER A 321 -3.07 -2.79 2.61
C SER A 321 -1.67 -2.31 2.22
N GLU A 322 -1.57 -1.51 1.16
CA GLU A 322 -0.29 -1.17 0.53
C GLU A 322 0.05 0.31 0.57
N LYS A 323 -0.90 1.19 0.86
CA LYS A 323 -0.66 2.63 0.81
C LYS A 323 0.47 3.06 1.76
N PRO A 324 1.27 4.05 1.39
CA PRO A 324 2.25 4.63 2.31
C PRO A 324 1.56 5.30 3.51
N ALA A 325 2.28 5.41 4.62
CA ALA A 325 1.77 6.06 5.84
C ALA A 325 1.57 7.57 5.68
N PHE A 326 2.30 8.19 4.75
CA PHE A 326 2.15 9.61 4.42
C PHE A 326 1.00 9.80 3.43
N PRO A 327 0.28 10.94 3.50
CA PRO A 327 -0.78 11.26 2.54
C PRO A 327 -0.22 11.24 1.11
N LEU A 328 -0.95 10.60 0.19
CA LEU A 328 -0.69 10.75 -1.24
C LEU A 328 -0.91 12.22 -1.61
N GLN A 329 -0.04 12.80 -2.45
CA GLN A 329 -0.27 14.17 -2.88
C GLN A 329 -1.44 14.17 -3.86
N ALA A 330 -2.45 15.00 -3.57
CA ALA A 330 -3.58 15.17 -4.48
C ALA A 330 -3.11 15.90 -5.74
N ASN A 331 -3.71 15.51 -6.87
CA ASN A 331 -3.66 16.25 -8.13
C ASN A 331 -4.70 17.37 -8.14
#